data_AF-A0A519NB65-F1
#
_entry.id   AF-A0A519NB65-F1
#
_cell.length_a   1.000
_cell.length_b   1.000
_cell.length_c   1.000
_cell.angle_alpha   90.00
_cell.angle_beta   90.00
_cell.angle_gamma   90.00
#
_symmetry.space_group_name_H-M   'P 1'
#
loop_
_entity.id
_entity.type
_entity.pdbx_description
1 polymer ?
#
loop_
_entity_poly.entity_id
_entity_poly.type
_entity_poly.pdbx_seq_one_letter_code
_entity_poly.pdbx_strand_id
1 'polypeptide(L)'
;MVQAQMTIPEWLAGSRRDYHVGLGLYAGVRHNRNVLKMLQRKESKANMDKLVYELGKFAPRASAHEAPHTHFVEDVAELDSGIKQALSNVSAVFIAGAEENRDRLMFHDLPAEMRPVLLEKNQAFARMAFLKIELNALAPEKEREAFQIQTEIVELQKKRDLCWKKLDYWLQHRDVPEAESGDFADFTPEQKVKRQQLLFASISKLKSRVSDYERQLASDLPVNVKFSVERKLVKSKKNLLSKESELLELTNLIEGR
;
A
#
# COMPACT_ATOMS: atom_id res chain seq x y z
N MET A 1 -51.32 37.33 -11.08
CA MET A 1 -50.65 37.03 -9.79
C MET A 1 -49.40 36.23 -10.11
N VAL A 2 -48.23 36.85 -9.97
CA VAL A 2 -46.94 36.24 -10.30
C VAL A 2 -46.53 35.36 -9.11
N GLN A 3 -46.59 34.03 -9.26
CA GLN A 3 -46.07 33.10 -8.26
C GLN A 3 -44.54 33.28 -8.21
N ALA A 4 -44.01 33.64 -7.05
CA ALA A 4 -42.57 33.71 -6.81
C ALA A 4 -41.97 32.32 -7.05
N GLN A 5 -41.16 32.17 -8.10
CA GLN A 5 -40.41 30.94 -8.35
C GLN A 5 -39.29 30.85 -7.31
N MET A 6 -39.45 29.95 -6.35
CA MET A 6 -38.45 29.68 -5.34
C MET A 6 -37.19 29.11 -6.01
N THR A 7 -36.02 29.63 -5.68
CA THR A 7 -34.75 29.21 -6.27
C THR A 7 -34.11 28.06 -5.47
N ILE A 8 -33.19 27.30 -6.09
CA ILE A 8 -32.49 26.18 -5.42
C ILE A 8 -31.77 26.62 -4.13
N PRO A 9 -31.05 27.75 -4.09
CA PRO A 9 -30.40 28.22 -2.87
C PRO A 9 -31.40 28.57 -1.76
N GLU A 10 -32.54 29.17 -2.10
CA GLU A 10 -33.61 29.49 -1.15
C GLU A 10 -34.26 28.23 -0.58
N TRP A 11 -34.48 27.20 -1.41
CA TRP A 11 -34.99 25.90 -0.95
C TRP A 11 -34.01 25.19 -0.02
N LEU A 12 -32.69 25.27 -0.29
CA LEU A 12 -31.67 24.68 0.57
C LEU A 12 -31.55 25.42 1.91
N ALA A 13 -31.70 26.75 1.94
CA ALA A 13 -31.60 27.58 3.14
C ALA A 13 -32.87 27.55 4.02
N GLY A 14 -34.03 27.21 3.46
CA GLY A 14 -35.30 27.20 4.18
C GLY A 14 -35.37 26.16 5.31
N SER A 15 -35.88 26.56 6.48
CA SER A 15 -36.05 25.70 7.67
C SER A 15 -37.09 24.59 7.46
N ARG A 16 -37.97 24.73 6.47
CA ARG A 16 -38.97 23.72 6.07
C ARG A 16 -38.80 23.40 4.59
N ARG A 17 -38.08 22.31 4.30
CA ARG A 17 -37.82 21.83 2.92
C ARG A 17 -38.96 20.93 2.46
N ASP A 18 -39.85 21.46 1.63
CA ASP A 18 -40.92 20.67 1.01
C ASP A 18 -40.34 19.76 -0.09
N TYR A 19 -40.59 18.46 0.02
CA TYR A 19 -40.06 17.42 -0.87
C TYR A 19 -40.52 17.61 -2.33
N HIS A 20 -41.80 17.95 -2.53
CA HIS A 20 -42.38 18.10 -3.86
C HIS A 20 -41.87 19.36 -4.56
N VAL A 21 -41.65 20.43 -3.80
CA VAL A 21 -41.03 21.65 -4.32
C VAL A 21 -39.59 21.38 -4.75
N GLY A 22 -38.80 20.65 -3.93
CA GLY A 22 -37.43 20.27 -4.27
C GLY A 22 -37.33 19.37 -5.49
N LEU A 23 -38.28 18.43 -5.65
CA LEU A 23 -38.38 17.59 -6.85
C LEU A 23 -38.66 18.41 -8.11
N GLY A 24 -39.54 19.41 -8.03
CA GLY A 24 -39.82 20.32 -9.13
C GLY A 24 -38.58 21.11 -9.55
N LEU A 25 -37.80 21.59 -8.58
CA LEU A 25 -36.54 22.28 -8.81
C LEU A 25 -35.48 21.37 -9.45
N TYR A 26 -35.37 20.12 -8.99
CA TYR A 26 -34.43 19.15 -9.55
C TYR A 26 -34.79 18.74 -10.98
N ALA A 27 -36.09 18.61 -11.29
CA ALA A 27 -36.55 18.32 -12.65
C ALA A 27 -36.25 19.47 -13.64
N GLY A 28 -36.19 20.71 -13.16
CA GLY A 28 -35.90 21.90 -13.96
C GLY A 28 -34.43 22.11 -14.32
N VAL A 29 -33.49 21.44 -13.66
CA VAL A 29 -32.04 21.54 -13.95
C VAL A 29 -31.55 20.35 -14.79
N ARG A 30 -30.34 20.46 -15.36
CA ARG A 30 -29.69 19.33 -16.05
C ARG A 30 -29.33 18.25 -15.03
N HIS A 31 -30.18 17.22 -14.93
CA HIS A 31 -30.12 16.19 -13.90
C HIS A 31 -29.93 14.76 -14.45
N ASN A 32 -29.63 13.82 -13.55
CA ASN A 32 -29.63 12.39 -13.88
C ASN A 32 -31.07 11.85 -13.83
N ARG A 33 -31.59 11.41 -14.99
CA ARG A 33 -32.95 10.91 -15.15
C ARG A 33 -33.29 9.72 -14.25
N ASN A 34 -32.32 8.87 -13.91
CA ASN A 34 -32.54 7.72 -13.04
C ASN A 34 -32.76 8.14 -11.59
N VAL A 35 -32.05 9.19 -11.15
CA VAL A 35 -32.20 9.76 -9.81
C VAL A 35 -33.57 10.43 -9.69
N LEU A 36 -34.02 11.19 -10.68
CA LEU A 36 -35.36 11.78 -10.67
C LEU A 36 -36.45 10.70 -10.58
N LYS A 37 -36.36 9.63 -11.40
CA LYS A 37 -37.31 8.51 -11.34
C LYS A 37 -37.32 7.81 -9.97
N MET A 38 -36.16 7.68 -9.32
CA MET A 38 -36.06 7.11 -7.98
C MET A 38 -36.73 8.01 -6.94
N LEU A 39 -36.47 9.31 -6.97
CA LEU A 39 -37.03 10.28 -6.03
C LEU A 39 -38.55 10.45 -6.20
N GLN A 40 -39.08 10.31 -7.42
CA GLN A 40 -40.53 10.36 -7.68
C GLN A 40 -41.31 9.15 -7.14
N ARG A 41 -40.66 8.01 -6.89
CA ARG A 41 -41.35 6.76 -6.48
C ARG A 41 -41.90 6.81 -5.06
N LYS A 42 -41.17 7.42 -4.13
CA LYS A 42 -41.56 7.47 -2.72
C LYS A 42 -40.87 8.61 -2.01
N GLU A 43 -41.62 9.37 -1.23
CA GLU A 43 -41.06 10.28 -0.24
C GLU A 43 -40.53 9.48 0.95
N SER A 44 -39.24 9.65 1.26
CA SER A 44 -38.59 9.05 2.43
C SER A 44 -37.45 9.94 2.89
N LYS A 45 -37.05 9.80 4.16
CA LYS A 45 -35.93 10.56 4.72
C LYS A 45 -34.63 10.39 3.91
N ALA A 46 -34.32 9.17 3.50
CA ALA A 46 -33.15 8.89 2.66
C ALA A 46 -33.23 9.58 1.27
N ASN A 47 -34.42 9.60 0.67
CA ASN A 47 -34.64 10.30 -0.60
C ASN A 47 -34.59 11.82 -0.44
N MET A 48 -35.05 12.35 0.70
CA MET A 48 -34.90 13.77 1.04
C MET A 48 -33.41 14.16 1.15
N ASP A 49 -32.62 13.39 1.89
CA ASP A 49 -31.18 13.64 2.04
C ASP A 49 -30.46 13.56 0.69
N LYS A 50 -30.85 12.60 -0.16
CA LYS A 50 -30.32 12.47 -1.52
C LYS A 50 -30.73 13.64 -2.41
N LEU A 51 -31.97 14.11 -2.33
CA LEU A 51 -32.46 15.27 -3.07
C LEU A 51 -31.71 16.55 -2.67
N VAL A 52 -31.48 16.75 -1.37
CA VAL A 52 -30.67 17.87 -0.83
C VAL A 52 -29.24 17.82 -1.37
N TYR A 53 -28.61 16.65 -1.34
CA TYR A 53 -27.26 16.47 -1.86
C TYR A 53 -27.16 16.78 -3.36
N GLU A 54 -28.12 16.29 -4.15
CA GLU A 54 -28.11 16.51 -5.60
C GLU A 54 -28.40 17.97 -5.96
N LEU A 55 -29.34 18.63 -5.27
CA LEU A 55 -29.60 20.07 -5.43
C LEU A 55 -28.43 20.94 -4.96
N GLY A 56 -27.71 20.51 -3.91
CA GLY A 56 -26.52 21.19 -3.38
C GLY A 56 -25.37 21.30 -4.39
N LYS A 57 -25.32 20.44 -5.40
CA LYS A 57 -24.34 20.54 -6.51
C LYS A 57 -24.59 21.73 -7.43
N PHE A 58 -25.82 22.25 -7.44
CA PHE A 58 -26.25 23.34 -8.32
C PHE A 58 -26.38 24.67 -7.58
N ALA A 59 -26.20 24.68 -6.25
CA ALA A 59 -26.11 25.93 -5.51
C ALA A 59 -24.72 26.56 -5.73
N PRO A 60 -24.64 27.87 -6.03
CA PRO A 60 -23.36 28.57 -6.01
C PRO A 60 -22.77 28.41 -4.61
N ARG A 61 -21.53 27.90 -4.52
CA ARG A 61 -20.77 27.83 -3.26
C ARG A 61 -20.59 29.26 -2.74
N ALA A 62 -21.53 29.70 -1.90
CA ALA A 62 -21.32 30.85 -1.04
C ALA A 62 -20.18 30.49 -0.08
N SER A 63 -19.17 31.34 -0.07
CA SER A 63 -18.00 31.28 0.80
C SER A 63 -18.39 31.15 2.28
N ALA A 64 -17.67 30.23 2.96
CA ALA A 64 -17.43 30.12 4.40
C ALA A 64 -18.58 29.70 5.34
N HIS A 65 -18.41 28.51 5.94
CA HIS A 65 -18.18 28.42 7.39
C HIS A 65 -17.34 27.18 7.70
N GLU A 66 -16.11 27.45 8.12
CA GLU A 66 -15.15 26.49 8.65
C GLU A 66 -15.66 25.94 9.99
N ALA A 67 -15.86 24.63 10.06
CA ALA A 67 -15.67 23.90 11.31
C ALA A 67 -14.15 23.70 11.49
N PRO A 68 -13.62 23.66 12.73
CA PRO A 68 -12.19 23.69 12.97
C PRO A 68 -11.56 22.37 12.53
N HIS A 69 -11.08 22.35 11.29
CA HIS A 69 -10.10 21.38 10.86
C HIS A 69 -8.73 21.97 11.18
N THR A 70 -8.02 21.27 12.05
CA THR A 70 -6.59 21.43 12.33
C THR A 70 -5.82 21.88 11.10
N HIS A 71 -5.22 23.07 11.17
CA HIS A 71 -4.28 23.57 10.18
C HIS A 71 -3.08 22.61 10.07
N PHE A 72 -3.05 21.82 8.99
CA PHE A 72 -1.78 21.50 8.38
C PHE A 72 -1.46 22.63 7.40
N VAL A 73 -0.29 23.24 7.57
CA VAL A 73 0.23 24.29 6.71
C VAL A 73 0.38 23.71 5.30
N GLU A 74 -0.44 24.19 4.38
CA GLU A 74 -0.36 23.89 2.95
C GLU A 74 0.69 24.84 2.36
N ASP A 75 1.94 24.37 2.32
CA ASP A 75 3.02 25.02 1.56
C ASP A 75 3.93 23.95 0.95
N VAL A 76 3.35 23.04 0.16
CA VAL A 76 4.10 22.10 -0.71
C VAL A 76 3.29 21.77 -1.97
N ALA A 77 2.78 22.77 -2.69
CA ALA A 77 2.05 22.54 -3.93
C ALA A 77 2.96 22.24 -5.16
N GLU A 78 4.29 22.36 -5.02
CA GLU A 78 5.21 22.19 -6.16
C GLU A 78 6.12 20.94 -6.11
N LEU A 79 6.05 20.10 -5.06
CA LEU A 79 6.92 18.92 -4.95
C LEU A 79 6.25 17.57 -5.25
N ASP A 80 4.98 17.55 -5.65
CA ASP A 80 4.18 16.32 -5.72
C ASP A 80 4.05 15.72 -7.13
N SER A 81 4.23 16.53 -8.19
CA SER A 81 4.14 16.04 -9.57
C SER A 81 5.34 15.15 -9.96
N GLY A 82 6.55 15.53 -9.51
CA GLY A 82 7.77 14.76 -9.76
C GLY A 82 7.81 13.42 -9.02
N ILE A 83 7.26 13.36 -7.80
CA ILE A 83 7.22 12.12 -7.00
C ILE A 83 6.15 11.17 -7.55
N LYS A 84 4.96 11.67 -7.91
CA LYS A 84 3.92 10.86 -8.54
C LYS A 84 4.33 10.31 -9.91
N GLN A 85 5.05 11.10 -10.71
CA GLN A 85 5.58 10.67 -12.00
C GLN A 85 6.78 9.72 -11.86
N ALA A 86 7.63 9.90 -10.85
CA ALA A 86 8.69 8.95 -10.52
C ALA A 86 8.14 7.60 -10.02
N LEU A 87 7.09 7.62 -9.19
CA LEU A 87 6.41 6.40 -8.72
C LEU A 87 5.68 5.66 -9.86
N SER A 88 5.06 6.41 -10.79
CA SER A 88 4.42 5.87 -11.99
C SER A 88 5.43 5.22 -12.95
N ASN A 89 6.59 5.86 -13.17
CA ASN A 89 7.58 5.37 -14.14
C ASN A 89 8.42 4.19 -13.61
N VAL A 90 8.52 4.02 -12.29
CA VAL A 90 9.15 2.83 -11.68
C VAL A 90 8.23 1.59 -11.78
N SER A 91 6.90 1.79 -11.82
CA SER A 91 5.92 0.69 -11.90
C SER A 91 5.67 0.18 -13.32
N ALA A 92 5.84 1.03 -14.35
CA ALA A 92 5.38 0.74 -15.70
C ALA A 92 6.25 -0.21 -16.55
N VAL A 93 7.45 -0.63 -16.10
CA VAL A 93 8.34 -1.42 -16.96
C VAL A 93 8.38 -2.92 -16.62
N PHE A 94 7.95 -3.40 -15.44
CA PHE A 94 8.01 -4.85 -15.15
C PHE A 94 6.99 -5.47 -14.18
N ILE A 95 5.92 -4.79 -13.75
CA ILE A 95 5.06 -5.29 -12.66
C ILE A 95 3.55 -5.16 -12.95
N ALA A 96 3.06 -5.72 -14.05
CA ALA A 96 1.60 -5.71 -14.30
C ALA A 96 0.86 -6.95 -13.76
N GLY A 97 1.54 -8.06 -13.46
CA GLY A 97 0.88 -9.32 -13.03
C GLY A 97 1.13 -9.76 -11.59
N ALA A 98 2.16 -9.22 -10.92
CA ALA A 98 2.55 -9.66 -9.59
C ALA A 98 1.84 -8.90 -8.47
N GLU A 99 1.59 -7.59 -8.62
CA GLU A 99 1.00 -6.78 -7.54
C GLU A 99 -0.50 -7.01 -7.32
N GLU A 100 -1.30 -7.25 -8.37
CA GLU A 100 -2.73 -7.59 -8.21
C GLU A 100 -2.96 -8.91 -7.46
N ASN A 101 -1.99 -9.83 -7.48
CA ASN A 101 -2.09 -11.11 -6.78
C ASN A 101 -1.66 -11.04 -5.32
N ARG A 102 -0.88 -10.03 -4.93
CA ARG A 102 -0.40 -9.90 -3.55
C ARG A 102 -1.55 -9.66 -2.58
N ASP A 103 -2.48 -8.75 -2.91
CA ASP A 103 -3.60 -8.42 -2.03
C ASP A 103 -4.74 -9.46 -2.01
N ARG A 104 -4.73 -10.41 -2.94
CA ARG A 104 -5.73 -11.49 -3.03
C ARG A 104 -5.28 -12.81 -2.41
N LEU A 105 -4.01 -12.93 -2.03
CA LEU A 105 -3.43 -14.18 -1.56
C LEU A 105 -4.08 -14.63 -0.24
N MET A 106 -4.85 -15.71 -0.27
CA MET A 106 -5.48 -16.26 0.93
C MET A 106 -4.72 -17.48 1.47
N PHE A 107 -4.94 -17.80 2.74
CA PHE A 107 -4.30 -18.95 3.39
C PHE A 107 -4.60 -20.29 2.70
N HIS A 108 -5.79 -20.43 2.09
CA HIS A 108 -6.18 -21.67 1.43
C HIS A 108 -5.50 -21.87 0.07
N ASP A 109 -5.06 -20.78 -0.58
CA ASP A 109 -4.33 -20.82 -1.85
C ASP A 109 -2.89 -21.29 -1.68
N LEU A 110 -2.37 -21.25 -0.44
CA LEU A 110 -1.00 -21.57 -0.10
C LEU A 110 -0.85 -23.00 0.44
N PRO A 111 0.27 -23.67 0.11
CA PRO A 111 0.65 -24.93 0.70
C PRO A 111 1.04 -24.73 2.17
N ALA A 112 1.06 -25.81 2.94
CA ALA A 112 1.23 -25.76 4.39
C ALA A 112 2.51 -25.02 4.83
N GLU A 113 3.57 -25.15 4.03
CA GLU A 113 4.90 -24.57 4.26
C GLU A 113 4.94 -23.04 4.08
N MET A 114 4.08 -22.49 3.21
CA MET A 114 4.04 -21.04 2.91
C MET A 114 3.03 -20.27 3.77
N ARG A 115 2.08 -20.97 4.42
CA ARG A 115 1.10 -20.35 5.32
C ARG A 115 1.76 -19.62 6.50
N PRO A 116 2.80 -20.17 7.18
CA PRO A 116 3.55 -19.44 8.20
C PRO A 116 4.16 -18.13 7.68
N VAL A 117 4.68 -18.11 6.45
CA VAL A 117 5.27 -16.91 5.83
C VAL A 117 4.21 -15.82 5.62
N LEU A 118 3.01 -16.21 5.16
CA LEU A 118 1.89 -15.27 5.02
C LEU A 118 1.40 -14.75 6.38
N LEU A 119 1.34 -15.62 7.38
CA LEU A 119 0.97 -15.23 8.74
C LEU A 119 1.97 -14.21 9.31
N GLU A 120 3.27 -14.50 9.20
CA GLU A 120 4.34 -13.63 9.65
C GLU A 120 4.29 -12.27 8.95
N LYS A 121 4.02 -12.25 7.64
CA LYS A 121 3.78 -11.02 6.87
C LYS A 121 2.62 -10.21 7.45
N ASN A 122 1.50 -10.87 7.75
CA ASN A 122 0.29 -10.23 8.28
C ASN A 122 0.55 -9.66 9.68
N GLN A 123 1.23 -10.42 10.54
CA GLN A 123 1.61 -10.00 11.88
C GLN A 123 2.56 -8.79 11.85
N ALA A 124 3.58 -8.82 10.99
CA ALA A 124 4.51 -7.70 10.83
C ALA A 124 3.77 -6.42 10.40
N PHE A 125 2.85 -6.52 9.44
CA PHE A 125 2.03 -5.39 9.01
C PHE A 125 1.12 -4.86 10.13
N ALA A 126 0.44 -5.75 10.86
CA ALA A 126 -0.40 -5.35 11.98
C ALA A 126 0.39 -4.63 13.07
N ARG A 127 1.59 -5.15 13.40
CA ARG A 127 2.50 -4.53 14.36
C ARG A 127 2.97 -3.15 13.89
N MET A 128 3.36 -3.01 12.62
CA MET A 128 3.72 -1.70 12.05
C MET A 128 2.57 -0.70 12.13
N ALA A 129 1.34 -1.11 11.82
CA ALA A 129 0.17 -0.25 11.90
C ALA A 129 -0.08 0.22 13.33
N PHE A 130 0.03 -0.68 14.30
CA PHE A 130 -0.08 -0.35 15.73
C PHE A 130 1.00 0.63 16.18
N LEU A 131 2.27 0.35 15.87
CA LEU A 131 3.40 1.24 16.17
C LEU A 131 3.25 2.62 15.53
N LYS A 132 2.68 2.70 14.33
CA LYS A 132 2.43 3.99 13.67
C LYS A 132 1.36 4.79 14.42
N ILE A 133 0.34 4.13 14.97
CA ILE A 133 -0.66 4.79 15.83
C ILE A 133 0.02 5.29 17.12
N GLU A 134 0.83 4.46 17.77
CA GLU A 134 1.58 4.85 18.97
C GLU A 134 2.52 6.04 18.70
N LEU A 135 3.24 6.01 17.58
CA LEU A 135 4.12 7.10 17.15
C LEU A 135 3.36 8.41 16.96
N ASN A 136 2.19 8.36 16.36
CA ASN A 136 1.36 9.55 16.12
C ASN A 136 0.72 10.08 17.41
N ALA A 137 0.53 9.24 18.43
CA ALA A 137 -0.01 9.62 19.74
C ALA A 137 1.06 10.18 20.68
N LEU A 138 2.34 10.05 20.33
CA LEU A 138 3.46 10.48 21.15
C LEU A 138 3.61 12.01 21.14
N ALA A 139 3.94 12.59 22.30
CA ALA A 139 4.25 14.01 22.41
C ALA A 139 5.58 14.34 21.70
N PRO A 140 5.73 15.54 21.09
CA PRO A 140 6.90 15.89 20.30
C PRO A 140 8.21 15.92 21.10
N GLU A 141 8.14 16.07 22.43
CA GLU A 141 9.30 16.09 23.32
C GLU A 141 9.90 14.69 23.57
N LYS A 142 9.16 13.62 23.25
CA LYS A 142 9.59 12.23 23.43
C LYS A 142 10.36 11.70 22.23
N GLU A 143 11.34 12.45 21.76
CA GLU A 143 12.13 12.14 20.56
C GLU A 143 12.78 10.75 20.62
N ARG A 144 13.33 10.37 21.78
CA ARG A 144 13.99 9.07 21.96
C ARG A 144 13.03 7.88 21.78
N GLU A 145 11.82 7.99 22.35
CA GLU A 145 10.78 6.96 22.21
C GLU A 145 10.26 6.91 20.76
N ALA A 146 10.07 8.09 20.13
CA ALA A 146 9.69 8.17 18.72
C ALA A 146 10.72 7.50 17.79
N PHE A 147 12.01 7.74 18.03
CA PHE A 147 13.10 7.13 17.27
C PHE A 147 13.15 5.61 17.42
N GLN A 148 12.90 5.08 18.62
CA GLN A 148 12.81 3.63 18.86
C GLN A 148 11.66 3.01 18.07
N ILE A 149 10.47 3.62 18.13
CA ILE A 149 9.30 3.16 17.38
C ILE A 149 9.57 3.17 15.86
N GLN A 150 10.18 4.24 15.35
CA GLN A 150 10.54 4.36 13.94
C GLN A 150 11.54 3.27 13.53
N THR A 151 12.52 2.97 14.38
CA THR A 151 13.50 1.90 14.13
C THR A 151 12.81 0.54 14.05
N GLU A 152 11.91 0.23 14.99
CA GLU A 152 11.14 -1.02 14.99
C GLU A 152 10.26 -1.14 13.72
N ILE A 153 9.63 -0.04 13.29
CA ILE A 153 8.84 -0.01 12.04
C ILE A 153 9.73 -0.35 10.84
N VAL A 154 10.93 0.22 10.73
CA VAL A 154 11.85 -0.02 9.61
C VAL A 154 12.29 -1.50 9.56
N GLU A 155 12.52 -2.12 10.72
CA GLU A 155 12.91 -3.53 10.79
C GLU A 155 11.76 -4.46 10.43
N LEU A 156 10.57 -4.18 10.94
CA LEU A 156 9.35 -4.91 10.55
C LEU A 156 9.07 -4.77 9.06
N GLN A 157 9.37 -3.61 8.47
CA GLN A 157 9.27 -3.41 7.03
C GLN A 157 10.24 -4.33 6.28
N LYS A 158 11.52 -4.37 6.67
CA LYS A 158 12.51 -5.29 6.06
C LYS A 158 12.06 -6.75 6.15
N LYS A 159 11.52 -7.15 7.31
CA LYS A 159 10.97 -8.49 7.55
C LYS A 159 9.78 -8.77 6.62
N ARG A 160 8.81 -7.85 6.55
CA ARG A 160 7.65 -7.94 5.67
C ARG A 160 8.06 -8.04 4.20
N ASP A 161 9.04 -7.25 3.77
CA ASP A 161 9.56 -7.27 2.40
C ASP A 161 10.20 -8.61 2.05
N LEU A 162 10.93 -9.22 3.01
CA LEU A 162 11.46 -10.57 2.84
C LEU A 162 10.35 -11.62 2.69
N CYS A 163 9.30 -11.56 3.54
CA CYS A 163 8.15 -12.45 3.40
C CYS A 163 7.49 -12.30 2.01
N TRP A 164 7.33 -11.06 1.52
CA TRP A 164 6.80 -10.82 0.19
C TRP A 164 7.65 -11.45 -0.91
N LYS A 165 8.97 -11.26 -0.85
CA LYS A 165 9.87 -11.87 -1.84
C LYS A 165 9.77 -13.40 -1.85
N LYS A 166 9.62 -14.04 -0.68
CA LYS A 166 9.40 -15.50 -0.58
C LYS A 166 8.07 -15.91 -1.21
N LEU A 167 6.99 -15.17 -0.94
CA LEU A 167 5.68 -15.42 -1.52
C LEU A 167 5.69 -15.21 -3.04
N ASP A 168 6.32 -14.16 -3.54
CA ASP A 168 6.44 -13.89 -4.98
C ASP A 168 7.26 -14.98 -5.68
N TYR A 169 8.36 -15.41 -5.07
CA TYR A 169 9.17 -16.51 -5.59
C TYR A 169 8.33 -17.79 -5.70
N TRP A 170 7.55 -18.12 -4.66
CA TRP A 170 6.67 -19.27 -4.70
C TRP A 170 5.56 -19.13 -5.75
N LEU A 171 4.96 -17.94 -5.91
CA LEU A 171 3.95 -17.71 -6.95
C LEU A 171 4.51 -17.93 -8.36
N GLN A 172 5.77 -17.56 -8.60
CA GLN A 172 6.44 -17.68 -9.89
C GLN A 172 6.98 -19.09 -10.17
N HIS A 173 7.47 -19.79 -9.15
CA HIS A 173 8.21 -21.05 -9.34
C HIS A 173 7.56 -22.27 -8.70
N ARG A 174 6.52 -22.08 -7.87
CA ARG A 174 5.85 -23.13 -7.07
C ARG A 174 6.83 -23.95 -6.22
N ASP A 175 7.95 -23.33 -5.86
CA ASP A 175 9.04 -23.91 -5.08
C ASP A 175 9.18 -23.12 -3.78
N VAL A 176 9.40 -23.82 -2.67
CA VAL A 176 9.60 -23.20 -1.36
C VAL A 176 11.08 -22.84 -1.24
N PRO A 177 11.43 -21.56 -1.10
CA PRO A 177 12.81 -21.18 -0.83
C PRO A 177 13.14 -21.60 0.60
N GLU A 178 13.76 -22.79 0.73
CA GLU A 178 14.35 -23.23 2.00
C GLU A 178 15.38 -22.20 2.45
N ALA A 179 15.17 -21.64 3.64
CA ALA A 179 16.26 -21.04 4.38
C ALA A 179 17.13 -22.20 4.84
N GLU A 180 18.40 -22.22 4.43
CA GLU A 180 19.36 -23.04 5.14
C GLU A 180 19.43 -22.43 6.54
N SER A 181 18.73 -23.01 7.51
CA SER A 181 18.79 -22.57 8.90
C SER A 181 20.24 -22.72 9.33
N GLY A 182 20.98 -21.62 9.30
CA GLY A 182 22.32 -21.63 9.84
C GLY A 182 22.16 -21.77 11.33
N ASP A 183 22.65 -22.86 11.91
CA ASP A 183 22.76 -23.02 13.34
C ASP A 183 23.77 -21.97 13.87
N PHE A 184 23.31 -20.73 14.03
CA PHE A 184 24.10 -19.58 14.47
C PHE A 184 24.05 -19.43 15.99
N ALA A 185 23.31 -20.29 16.69
CA ALA A 185 23.16 -20.28 18.14
C ALA A 185 24.54 -20.42 18.83
N ASP A 186 25.35 -21.35 18.33
CA ASP A 186 26.66 -21.71 18.91
C ASP A 186 27.78 -20.72 18.55
N PHE A 187 27.52 -19.75 17.68
CA PHE A 187 28.56 -18.81 17.25
C PHE A 187 28.88 -17.82 18.38
N THR A 188 30.17 -17.55 18.56
CA THR A 188 30.62 -16.45 19.42
C THR A 188 30.15 -15.10 18.84
N PRO A 189 30.03 -14.05 19.67
CA PRO A 189 29.62 -12.72 19.18
C PRO A 189 30.47 -12.21 18.01
N GLU A 190 31.80 -12.43 18.07
CA GLU A 190 32.72 -12.07 17.00
C GLU A 190 32.47 -12.87 15.71
N GLN A 191 32.19 -14.17 15.83
CA GLN A 191 31.85 -15.03 14.69
C GLN A 191 30.54 -14.60 14.04
N LYS A 192 29.54 -14.20 14.85
CA LYS A 192 28.26 -13.67 14.35
C LYS A 192 28.48 -12.42 13.53
N VAL A 193 29.22 -11.44 14.06
CA VAL A 193 29.51 -10.19 13.33
C VAL A 193 30.31 -10.45 12.05
N LYS A 194 31.34 -11.30 12.11
CA LYS A 194 32.13 -11.66 10.92
C LYS A 194 31.28 -12.36 9.85
N ARG A 195 30.42 -13.29 10.25
CA ARG A 195 29.49 -13.96 9.33
C ARG A 195 28.52 -12.96 8.71
N GLN A 196 28.02 -12.01 9.49
CA GLN A 196 27.13 -10.95 9.01
C GLN A 196 27.79 -10.10 7.92
N GLN A 197 29.04 -9.67 8.12
CA GLN A 197 29.82 -8.93 7.12
C GLN A 197 30.03 -9.74 5.83
N LEU A 198 30.34 -11.03 5.95
CA LEU A 198 30.49 -11.92 4.80
C LEU A 198 29.16 -12.09 4.04
N LEU A 199 28.04 -12.19 4.76
CA LEU A 199 26.71 -12.24 4.15
C LEU A 199 26.38 -10.95 3.42
N PHE A 200 26.65 -9.78 4.00
CA PHE A 200 26.47 -8.50 3.30
C PHE A 200 27.27 -8.45 1.99
N ALA A 201 28.56 -8.81 2.03
CA ALA A 201 29.39 -8.83 0.82
C ALA A 201 28.88 -9.85 -0.21
N SER A 202 28.39 -11.00 0.23
CA SER A 202 27.82 -12.03 -0.64
C SER A 202 26.52 -11.56 -1.30
N ILE A 203 25.61 -10.97 -0.53
CA ILE A 203 24.33 -10.42 -1.00
C ILE A 203 24.57 -9.33 -2.04
N SER A 204 25.49 -8.39 -1.78
CA SER A 204 25.82 -7.33 -2.73
C SER A 204 26.32 -7.88 -4.07
N LYS A 205 27.20 -8.89 -4.04
CA LYS A 205 27.68 -9.57 -5.25
C LYS A 205 26.55 -10.33 -5.98
N LEU A 206 25.66 -11.00 -5.24
CA LEU A 206 24.52 -11.71 -5.82
C LEU A 206 23.51 -10.75 -6.44
N LYS A 207 23.24 -9.60 -5.82
CA LYS A 207 22.36 -8.55 -6.37
C LYS A 207 22.89 -8.01 -7.70
N SER A 208 24.20 -7.71 -7.76
CA SER A 208 24.84 -7.32 -9.03
C SER A 208 24.64 -8.39 -10.10
N ARG A 209 24.93 -9.66 -9.77
CA ARG A 209 24.79 -10.77 -10.71
C ARG A 209 23.35 -10.99 -11.18
N VAL A 210 22.36 -10.86 -10.29
CA VAL A 210 20.93 -10.94 -10.64
C VAL A 210 20.58 -9.82 -11.62
N SER A 211 21.03 -8.59 -11.35
CA SER A 211 20.82 -7.46 -12.26
C SER A 211 21.48 -7.69 -13.62
N ASP A 212 22.69 -8.25 -13.67
CA ASP A 212 23.39 -8.58 -14.91
C ASP A 212 22.61 -9.61 -15.75
N TYR A 213 22.06 -10.64 -15.10
CA TYR A 213 21.21 -11.63 -15.79
C TYR A 213 19.88 -11.02 -16.26
N GLU A 214 19.26 -10.14 -15.48
CA GLU A 214 18.04 -9.43 -15.90
C GLU A 214 18.31 -8.53 -17.11
N ARG A 215 19.44 -7.82 -17.14
CA ARG A 215 19.89 -7.05 -18.31
C ARG A 215 20.15 -7.93 -19.53
N GLN A 216 20.76 -9.10 -19.34
CA GLN A 216 20.97 -10.06 -20.43
C GLN A 216 19.63 -10.55 -20.99
N LEU A 217 18.64 -10.88 -20.14
CA LEU A 217 17.32 -11.31 -20.61
C LEU A 217 16.51 -10.21 -21.32
N ALA A 218 16.79 -8.95 -21.02
CA ALA A 218 16.20 -7.81 -21.71
C ALA A 218 16.83 -7.56 -23.10
N SER A 219 18.05 -8.09 -23.34
CA SER A 219 18.70 -8.01 -24.65
C SER A 219 18.19 -9.10 -25.60
N ASP A 220 18.33 -8.85 -26.91
CA ASP A 220 17.92 -9.80 -27.95
C ASP A 220 18.92 -10.97 -28.01
N LEU A 221 18.65 -12.00 -27.21
CA LEU A 221 19.46 -13.21 -27.12
C LEU A 221 18.82 -14.36 -27.90
N PRO A 222 19.65 -15.24 -28.50
CA PRO A 222 19.19 -16.51 -29.02
C PRO A 222 18.43 -17.32 -27.96
N VAL A 223 17.36 -17.99 -28.37
CA VAL A 223 16.41 -18.71 -27.48
C VAL A 223 17.12 -19.67 -26.50
N ASN A 224 18.11 -20.41 -26.97
CA ASN A 224 18.89 -21.35 -26.15
C ASN A 224 19.73 -20.65 -25.06
N VAL A 225 20.31 -19.49 -25.37
CA VAL A 225 21.06 -18.67 -24.42
C VAL A 225 20.10 -18.05 -23.41
N LYS A 226 18.94 -17.56 -23.88
CA LYS A 226 17.90 -17.00 -23.02
C LYS A 226 17.44 -17.99 -21.95
N PHE A 227 17.08 -19.23 -22.34
CA PHE A 227 16.71 -20.27 -21.37
C PHE A 227 17.84 -20.61 -20.38
N SER A 228 19.10 -20.57 -20.83
CA SER A 228 20.25 -20.78 -19.94
C SER A 228 20.39 -19.67 -18.91
N VAL A 229 20.26 -18.41 -19.33
CA VAL A 229 20.31 -17.24 -18.46
C VAL A 229 19.12 -17.22 -17.50
N GLU A 230 17.91 -17.55 -17.95
CA GLU A 230 16.72 -17.67 -17.10
C GLU A 230 16.94 -18.67 -15.96
N ARG A 231 17.44 -19.87 -16.26
CA ARG A 231 17.75 -20.86 -15.21
C ARG A 231 18.79 -20.36 -14.21
N LYS A 232 19.83 -19.67 -14.69
CA LYS A 232 20.85 -19.05 -13.82
C LYS A 232 20.27 -17.93 -12.97
N LEU A 233 19.35 -17.13 -13.52
CA LEU A 233 18.65 -16.07 -12.82
C LEU A 233 17.79 -16.65 -11.69
N VAL A 234 16.95 -17.65 -11.98
CA VAL A 234 16.09 -18.31 -10.98
C VAL A 234 16.93 -18.88 -9.85
N LYS A 235 18.01 -19.62 -10.16
CA LYS A 235 18.93 -20.15 -9.15
C LYS A 235 19.59 -19.05 -8.32
N SER A 236 19.96 -17.94 -8.94
CA SER A 236 20.59 -16.80 -8.25
C SER A 236 19.59 -16.06 -7.36
N LYS A 237 18.33 -15.91 -7.79
CA LYS A 237 17.22 -15.35 -6.99
C LYS A 237 16.92 -16.24 -5.78
N LYS A 238 16.84 -17.56 -5.95
CA LYS A 238 16.68 -18.51 -4.82
C LYS A 238 17.79 -18.35 -3.79
N ASN A 239 19.04 -18.34 -4.24
CA ASN A 239 20.21 -18.17 -3.37
C ASN A 239 20.20 -16.80 -2.65
N LEU A 240 19.84 -15.73 -3.36
CA LEU A 240 19.70 -14.40 -2.76
C LEU A 240 18.67 -14.38 -1.63
N LEU A 241 17.51 -15.03 -1.80
CA LEU A 241 16.48 -15.11 -0.76
C LEU A 241 16.92 -15.90 0.47
N SER A 242 17.63 -17.01 0.25
CA SER A 242 18.19 -17.80 1.35
C SER A 242 19.17 -16.94 2.16
N LYS A 243 20.10 -16.23 1.50
CA LYS A 243 21.07 -15.36 2.19
C LYS A 243 20.45 -14.15 2.88
N GLU A 244 19.42 -13.55 2.28
CA GLU A 244 18.68 -12.46 2.93
C GLU A 244 17.92 -12.96 4.18
N SER A 245 17.49 -14.23 4.19
CA SER A 245 16.90 -14.87 5.37
C SER A 245 17.94 -15.15 6.45
N GLU A 246 19.08 -15.77 6.09
CA GLU A 246 20.21 -16.00 7.02
C GLU A 246 20.68 -14.69 7.68
N LEU A 247 20.77 -13.61 6.89
CA LEU A 247 21.20 -12.31 7.40
C LEU A 247 20.20 -11.74 8.41
N LEU A 248 18.89 -11.90 8.17
CA LEU A 248 17.85 -11.43 9.08
C LEU A 248 17.89 -12.21 10.40
N GLU A 249 18.00 -13.54 10.35
CA GLU A 249 18.14 -14.40 11.53
C GLU A 249 19.36 -14.02 12.35
N LEU A 250 20.51 -13.84 11.70
CA LEU A 250 21.75 -13.46 12.37
C LEU A 250 21.69 -12.06 12.99
N THR A 251 20.99 -11.13 12.34
CA THR A 251 20.81 -9.76 12.87
C THR A 251 19.94 -9.77 14.12
N ASN A 252 18.84 -10.54 14.13
CA ASN A 252 18.00 -10.71 15.32
C ASN A 252 18.80 -11.30 16.49
N LEU A 253 19.64 -12.31 16.23
CA LEU A 253 20.51 -12.92 17.25
C LEU A 253 21.56 -11.96 17.82
N ILE A 254 22.12 -11.06 17.00
CA ILE A 254 23.10 -10.05 17.46
C ILE A 254 22.41 -8.98 18.31
N GLU A 255 21.19 -8.61 17.94
CA GLU A 255 20.41 -7.57 18.62
C GLU A 255 19.65 -8.11 19.85
N GLY A 256 19.67 -9.43 20.08
CA GLY A 256 19.05 -10.09 21.23
C GLY A 256 17.53 -10.18 21.15
N ARG A 257 16.98 -10.37 19.95
CA ARG A 257 15.54 -10.43 19.67
C ARG A 257 15.06 -11.81 19.24
#